data_AF-A0A5E4DDC0-F1
#
_entry.id   AF-A0A5E4DDC0-F1
#
_cell.length_a   1.000
_cell.length_b   1.000
_cell.length_c   1.000
_cell.angle_alpha   90.00
_cell.angle_beta   90.00
_cell.angle_gamma   90.00
#
_symmetry.space_group_name_H-M   'P 1'
#
loop_
_entity.id
_entity.type
_entity.pdbx_description
1 polymer ?
#
loop_
_entity_poly.entity_id
_entity_poly.type
_entity_poly.pdbx_seq_one_letter_code
_entity_poly.pdbx_strand_id
1 'polypeptide(L)'
;VSSTHLLTASVMSAPASLAVAKLFWPETEKPKITLKNAMKVENGDSRNLLEAATQGASSSIPLVANITVNLIAFLALLSFVNSALSWFGNMFDYPQLSFELICSYIFMPFSFMMGVDWQDSFMVGRLIGYKTFFNEFVAYEQLSQLINLRKQAGPKFVNGTQQYMS
;
A
#
# COMPACT_ATOMS: atom_id res chain seq x y z
N VAL A 1 8.52 3.25 -8.87
CA VAL A 1 8.13 1.81 -8.74
C VAL A 1 8.23 1.13 -10.10
N SER A 2 8.62 -0.15 -10.18
CA SER A 2 8.69 -0.88 -11.45
C SER A 2 7.31 -1.30 -11.93
N SER A 3 6.93 -0.92 -13.16
CA SER A 3 5.65 -1.28 -13.78
C SER A 3 5.51 -2.80 -13.96
N THR A 4 6.60 -3.50 -14.31
CA THR A 4 6.61 -4.96 -14.45
C THR A 4 6.26 -5.65 -13.13
N HIS A 5 6.79 -5.16 -12.01
CA HIS A 5 6.46 -5.71 -10.68
C HIS A 5 5.02 -5.41 -10.27
N LEU A 6 4.48 -4.24 -10.61
CA LEU A 6 3.07 -3.92 -10.32
C LEU A 6 2.10 -4.78 -11.13
N LEU A 7 2.35 -4.98 -12.43
CA LEU A 7 1.50 -5.80 -13.28
C LEU A 7 1.53 -7.28 -12.85
N THR A 8 2.72 -7.81 -12.58
CA THR A 8 2.87 -9.19 -12.08
C THR A 8 2.17 -9.38 -10.73
N ALA A 9 2.34 -8.45 -9.79
CA ALA A 9 1.66 -8.50 -8.50
C ALA A 9 0.13 -8.47 -8.62
N SER A 10 -0.42 -7.64 -9.51
CA SER A 10 -1.88 -7.59 -9.75
C SER A 10 -2.42 -8.92 -10.28
N VAL A 11 -1.75 -9.53 -11.25
CA VAL A 11 -2.15 -10.83 -11.81
C VAL A 11 -2.05 -11.94 -10.77
N MET A 12 -0.98 -11.96 -9.98
CA MET A 12 -0.79 -12.96 -8.90
C MET A 12 -1.78 -12.78 -7.73
N SER A 13 -2.30 -11.56 -7.52
CA SER A 13 -3.24 -11.27 -6.44
C SER A 13 -4.60 -11.94 -6.62
N ALA A 14 -5.04 -12.21 -7.86
CA ALA A 14 -6.32 -12.87 -8.13
C ALA A 14 -6.38 -14.33 -7.61
N PRO A 15 -5.44 -15.24 -7.95
CA PRO A 15 -5.42 -16.57 -7.36
C PRO A 15 -5.07 -16.53 -5.86
N ALA A 16 -4.20 -15.61 -5.43
CA ALA A 16 -3.85 -15.47 -4.02
C ALA A 16 -5.05 -15.05 -3.16
N SER A 17 -5.90 -14.14 -3.63
CA SER A 17 -7.10 -13.71 -2.90
C SER A 17 -8.10 -14.85 -2.73
N LEU A 18 -8.28 -15.70 -3.74
CA LEU A 18 -9.11 -16.90 -3.63
C LEU A 18 -8.53 -17.90 -2.63
N ALA A 19 -7.22 -18.16 -2.70
CA ALA A 19 -6.55 -19.07 -1.78
C ALA A 19 -6.68 -18.59 -0.33
N VAL A 20 -6.35 -17.33 -0.06
CA VAL A 20 -6.45 -16.75 1.29
C VAL A 20 -7.91 -16.70 1.76
N ALA A 21 -8.84 -16.24 0.93
CA ALA A 21 -10.25 -16.13 1.32
C ALA A 21 -10.86 -17.49 1.63
N LYS A 22 -10.61 -18.53 0.81
CA LYS A 22 -11.17 -19.87 1.02
C LYS A 22 -10.44 -20.67 2.10
N LEU A 23 -9.17 -20.37 2.39
CA LEU A 23 -8.48 -20.93 3.55
C LEU A 23 -8.94 -20.28 4.85
N PHE A 24 -9.11 -18.96 4.86
CA PHE A 24 -9.51 -18.20 6.04
C PHE A 24 -10.99 -18.38 6.37
N TRP A 25 -11.85 -18.41 5.34
CA TRP A 25 -13.29 -18.61 5.47
C TRP A 25 -13.81 -19.57 4.38
N PRO A 26 -13.76 -20.89 4.63
CA PRO A 26 -14.17 -21.88 3.64
C PRO A 26 -15.69 -21.86 3.40
N GLU A 27 -16.07 -22.10 2.14
CA GLU A 27 -17.48 -22.25 1.78
C GLU A 27 -18.01 -23.59 2.28
N THR A 28 -19.11 -23.57 3.03
CA THR A 28 -19.75 -24.79 3.55
C THR A 28 -21.02 -25.16 2.80
N GLU A 29 -21.63 -24.22 2.08
CA GLU A 29 -22.88 -24.40 1.35
C GLU A 29 -22.66 -24.61 -0.15
N LYS A 30 -23.69 -25.09 -0.85
CA LYS A 30 -23.68 -25.19 -2.31
C LYS A 30 -23.89 -23.81 -2.92
N PRO A 31 -23.00 -23.33 -3.80
CA PRO A 31 -23.15 -22.02 -4.42
C PRO A 31 -24.44 -21.95 -5.26
N LYS A 32 -25.24 -20.92 -5.02
CA LYS A 32 -26.55 -20.70 -5.70
C LYS A 32 -26.41 -20.35 -7.19
N ILE A 33 -25.23 -19.90 -7.62
CA ILE A 33 -24.95 -19.49 -9.00
C ILE A 33 -24.09 -20.56 -9.66
N THR A 34 -24.64 -21.22 -10.69
CA THR A 34 -23.92 -22.18 -11.53
C THR A 34 -23.41 -21.48 -12.80
N LEU A 35 -22.39 -22.05 -13.45
CA LEU A 35 -21.76 -21.59 -14.70
C LEU A 35 -22.77 -21.15 -15.80
N LYS A 36 -23.98 -21.75 -15.83
CA LYS A 36 -25.08 -21.38 -16.74
C LYS A 36 -25.69 -19.99 -16.48
N ASN A 37 -25.67 -19.49 -15.24
CA ASN A 37 -26.24 -18.20 -14.84
C ASN A 37 -25.17 -17.12 -14.59
N ALA A 38 -23.90 -17.51 -14.44
CA ALA A 38 -22.78 -16.61 -14.16
C ALA A 38 -22.30 -15.77 -15.37
N MET A 39 -22.68 -16.15 -16.60
CA MET A 39 -22.27 -15.47 -17.83
C MET A 39 -23.26 -14.38 -18.28
N LYS A 40 -24.16 -13.91 -17.41
CA LYS A 40 -24.84 -12.63 -17.65
C LYS A 40 -23.86 -11.50 -17.30
N VAL A 41 -22.97 -11.20 -18.24
CA VAL A 41 -22.26 -9.93 -18.24
C VAL A 41 -23.31 -8.86 -18.48
N GLU A 42 -23.48 -7.93 -17.55
CA GLU A 42 -24.27 -6.73 -17.83
C GLU A 42 -23.59 -6.00 -18.99
N ASN A 43 -24.28 -5.91 -20.13
CA ASN A 43 -23.83 -5.06 -21.21
C ASN A 43 -23.89 -3.64 -20.69
N GLY A 44 -22.75 -2.93 -20.67
CA GLY A 44 -22.70 -1.54 -20.24
C GLY A 44 -23.65 -0.68 -21.08
N ASP A 45 -24.21 0.36 -20.47
CA ASP A 45 -25.21 1.25 -21.10
C ASP A 45 -24.66 2.08 -22.27
N SER A 46 -23.37 1.98 -22.59
CA SER A 46 -22.71 2.75 -23.65
C SER A 46 -23.02 2.17 -25.04
N ARG A 47 -23.50 3.02 -25.94
CA ARG A 47 -23.91 2.62 -27.29
C ARG A 47 -22.76 2.56 -28.28
N ASN A 48 -21.67 3.29 -28.00
CA ASN A 48 -20.48 3.33 -28.85
C ASN A 48 -19.19 3.51 -28.03
N LEU A 49 -18.03 3.29 -28.68
CA LEU A 49 -16.71 3.38 -28.04
C LEU A 49 -16.42 4.76 -27.45
N LEU A 50 -16.87 5.83 -28.13
CA LEU A 50 -16.64 7.21 -27.69
C LEU A 50 -17.43 7.50 -26.41
N GLU A 51 -18.69 7.08 -26.35
CA GLU A 51 -19.56 7.19 -25.18
C GLU A 51 -19.02 6.41 -23.99
N ALA A 52 -18.48 5.20 -24.22
CA ALA A 52 -17.81 4.43 -23.17
C ALA A 52 -16.56 5.16 -22.63
N ALA A 53 -15.76 5.76 -23.51
CA ALA A 53 -14.59 6.54 -23.12
C ALA A 53 -14.97 7.81 -22.33
N THR A 54 -16.01 8.53 -22.77
CA THR A 54 -16.53 9.70 -22.06
C THR A 54 -17.11 9.31 -20.70
N GLN A 55 -17.89 8.23 -20.62
CA GLN A 55 -18.46 7.74 -19.36
C GLN A 55 -17.36 7.33 -18.37
N GLY A 56 -16.30 6.65 -18.85
CA GLY A 56 -15.13 6.32 -18.04
C GLY A 56 -14.40 7.57 -17.52
N ALA A 57 -14.21 8.58 -18.37
CA ALA A 57 -13.59 9.84 -17.97
C ALA A 57 -14.44 10.60 -16.93
N SER A 58 -15.75 10.71 -17.15
CA SER A 58 -16.68 11.37 -16.22
C SER A 58 -16.75 10.64 -14.87
N SER A 59 -16.75 9.31 -14.88
CA SER A 59 -16.73 8.49 -13.65
C SER A 59 -15.41 8.62 -12.88
N SER A 60 -14.32 8.98 -13.57
CA SER A 60 -13.00 9.17 -12.96
C SER A 60 -12.87 10.50 -12.21
N ILE A 61 -13.68 11.52 -12.53
CA ILE A 61 -13.63 12.84 -11.86
C ILE A 61 -13.81 12.70 -10.33
N PRO A 62 -14.91 12.11 -9.81
CA PRO A 62 -15.08 11.96 -8.37
C PRO A 62 -14.04 11.00 -7.76
N LEU A 63 -13.58 9.99 -8.51
CA LEU A 63 -12.55 9.06 -8.04
C LEU A 63 -11.22 9.79 -7.76
N VAL A 64 -10.73 10.58 -8.72
CA VAL A 64 -9.48 11.35 -8.57
C VAL A 64 -9.60 12.41 -7.50
N ALA A 65 -10.75 13.09 -7.41
CA ALA A 65 -11.02 14.06 -6.36
C ALA A 65 -10.93 13.42 -4.96
N ASN A 66 -11.59 12.27 -4.76
CA ASN A 66 -11.55 11.54 -3.49
C ASN A 66 -10.15 11.07 -3.12
N ILE A 67 -9.38 10.53 -4.07
CA ILE A 67 -7.99 10.13 -3.83
C ILE A 67 -7.13 11.33 -3.40
N THR A 68 -7.28 12.46 -4.09
CA THR A 68 -6.51 13.68 -3.79
C THR A 68 -6.80 14.21 -2.39
N VAL A 69 -8.08 14.32 -2.03
CA VAL A 69 -8.49 14.79 -0.70
C VAL A 69 -8.01 13.84 0.40
N ASN A 70 -8.19 12.52 0.20
CA ASN A 70 -7.73 11.53 1.17
C ASN A 70 -6.22 11.54 1.37
N LEU A 71 -5.44 11.73 0.30
CA LEU A 71 -3.99 11.84 0.39
C LEU A 71 -3.54 13.05 1.22
N ILE A 72 -4.15 14.22 0.98
CA ILE A 72 -3.87 15.41 1.78
C ILE A 72 -4.21 15.16 3.25
N ALA A 73 -5.38 14.57 3.53
CA ALA A 73 -5.82 14.27 4.89
C ALA A 73 -4.89 13.29 5.61
N PHE A 74 -4.49 12.19 4.94
CA PHE A 74 -3.63 11.18 5.56
C PHE A 74 -2.19 11.65 5.72
N LEU A 75 -1.63 12.43 4.81
CA LEU A 75 -0.29 13.01 4.98
C LEU A 75 -0.27 14.02 6.14
N ALA A 76 -1.31 14.86 6.25
CA ALA A 76 -1.46 15.77 7.37
C ALA A 76 -1.61 15.01 8.70
N LEU A 77 -2.44 13.95 8.72
CA LEU A 77 -2.62 13.11 9.90
C LEU A 77 -1.33 12.38 10.29
N LEU A 78 -0.59 11.83 9.33
CA LEU A 78 0.70 11.18 9.59
C LEU A 78 1.70 12.16 10.20
N SER A 79 1.82 13.37 9.64
CA SER A 79 2.69 14.42 10.16
C SER A 79 2.27 14.86 11.58
N PHE A 80 0.96 14.99 11.80
CA PHE A 80 0.39 15.30 13.11
C PHE A 80 0.70 14.21 14.14
N VAL A 81 0.47 12.93 13.81
CA VAL A 81 0.75 11.81 14.71
C VAL A 81 2.25 11.68 14.98
N ASN A 82 3.11 11.84 13.97
CA ASN A 82 4.56 11.86 14.15
C ASN A 82 4.99 12.99 15.09
N SER A 83 4.44 14.19 14.93
CA SER A 83 4.75 15.35 15.78
C SER A 83 4.23 15.16 17.21
N ALA A 84 3.03 14.60 17.38
CA ALA A 84 2.45 14.29 18.67
C ALA A 84 3.24 13.19 19.41
N LEU A 85 3.67 12.14 18.70
CA LEU A 85 4.54 11.09 19.24
C LEU A 85 5.93 11.60 19.57
N SER A 86 6.49 12.51 18.77
CA SER A 86 7.79 13.13 19.05
C SER A 86 7.70 14.01 20.30
N TRP A 87 6.62 14.79 20.46
CA TRP A 87 6.35 15.54 21.69
C TRP A 87 6.20 14.63 22.91
N PHE A 88 5.46 13.53 22.78
CA PHE A 88 5.31 12.54 23.84
C PHE A 88 6.64 11.85 24.17
N GLY A 89 7.42 11.47 23.14
CA GLY A 89 8.73 10.87 23.29
C GLY A 89 9.74 11.81 23.94
N ASN A 90 9.65 13.11 23.67
CA ASN A 90 10.49 14.13 24.31
C ASN A 90 10.28 14.19 25.83
N MET A 91 9.10 13.80 26.33
CA MET A 91 8.86 13.68 27.78
C MET A 91 9.66 12.53 28.43
N PHE A 92 10.13 11.57 27.63
CA PHE A 92 10.95 10.43 28.04
C PHE A 92 12.39 10.52 27.48
N ASP A 93 12.86 11.72 27.11
CA ASP A 93 14.18 11.95 26.48
C ASP A 93 14.40 11.14 25.17
N TYR A 94 13.32 10.75 24.50
CA TYR A 94 13.33 9.99 23.24
C TYR A 94 12.55 10.69 22.13
N PRO A 95 13.05 11.84 21.59
CA PRO A 95 12.35 12.65 20.59
C PRO A 95 12.25 11.96 19.21
N GLN A 96 12.99 10.88 19.00
CA GLN A 96 13.00 10.07 17.77
C GLN A 96 11.76 9.17 17.64
N LEU A 97 10.88 9.14 18.64
CA LEU A 97 9.64 8.38 18.60
C LEU A 97 8.74 8.90 17.48
N SER A 98 8.45 8.04 16.50
CA SER A 98 7.56 8.35 15.39
C SER A 98 6.62 7.18 15.13
N PHE A 99 5.52 7.45 14.45
CA PHE A 99 4.58 6.41 14.00
C PHE A 99 5.29 5.39 13.11
N GLU A 100 6.24 5.89 12.32
CA GLU A 100 7.06 5.11 11.39
C GLU A 100 7.91 4.08 12.13
N LEU A 101 8.51 4.49 13.26
CA LEU A 101 9.32 3.63 14.11
C LEU A 101 8.46 2.61 14.84
N ILE A 102 7.28 3.00 15.32
CA ILE A 102 6.33 2.03 15.92
C ILE A 102 5.91 0.98 14.88
N CYS A 103 5.55 1.42 13.68
CA CYS A 103 5.18 0.53 12.59
C CYS A 103 6.34 -0.37 12.14
N SER A 104 7.58 0.14 12.10
CA SER A 104 8.74 -0.68 11.72
C SER A 104 8.90 -1.86 12.68
N TYR A 105 8.79 -1.66 13.99
CA TYR A 105 8.90 -2.74 14.97
C TYR A 105 7.70 -3.69 14.95
N ILE A 106 6.47 -3.18 14.81
CA ILE A 106 5.26 -4.02 14.78
C ILE A 106 5.23 -4.92 13.55
N PHE A 107 5.61 -4.40 12.37
CA PHE A 107 5.54 -5.13 11.11
C PHE A 107 6.87 -5.77 10.67
N MET A 108 7.96 -5.58 11.41
CA MET A 108 9.23 -6.26 11.13
C MET A 108 9.09 -7.79 11.03
N PRO A 109 8.35 -8.49 11.93
CA PRO A 109 8.19 -9.94 11.81
C PRO A 109 7.55 -10.36 10.49
N PHE A 110 6.51 -9.62 10.03
CA PHE A 110 5.86 -9.88 8.75
C PHE A 110 6.80 -9.60 7.57
N SER A 111 7.56 -8.51 7.63
CA SER A 111 8.56 -8.20 6.60
C SER A 111 9.62 -9.29 6.49
N PHE A 112 10.14 -9.76 7.62
CA PHE A 112 11.16 -10.80 7.65
C PHE A 112 10.61 -12.14 7.15
N MET A 113 9.36 -12.49 7.52
CA MET A 113 8.67 -13.68 7.02
C MET A 113 8.47 -13.68 5.50
N MET A 114 8.39 -12.51 4.87
CA MET A 114 8.32 -12.36 3.41
C MET A 114 9.68 -12.54 2.72
N GLY A 115 10.76 -12.80 3.46
CA GLY A 115 12.10 -13.06 2.92
C GLY A 115 12.95 -11.80 2.72
N VAL A 116 12.61 -10.69 3.36
CA VAL A 116 13.44 -9.47 3.34
C VAL A 116 14.64 -9.64 4.27
N ASP A 117 15.81 -9.13 3.87
CA ASP A 117 16.99 -9.14 4.72
C ASP A 117 16.74 -8.44 6.06
N TRP A 118 17.40 -8.90 7.13
CA TRP A 118 17.19 -8.36 8.48
C TRP A 118 17.40 -6.85 8.59
N GLN A 119 18.41 -6.32 7.90
CA GLN A 119 18.71 -4.88 7.89
C GLN A 119 17.57 -4.07 7.25
N ASP A 120 17.02 -4.58 6.16
CA ASP A 120 16.00 -3.89 5.36
C ASP A 120 14.58 -4.12 5.92
N SER A 121 14.40 -5.14 6.77
CA SER A 121 13.10 -5.56 7.29
C SER A 121 12.40 -4.49 8.13
N PHE A 122 13.15 -3.66 8.86
CA PHE A 122 12.57 -2.52 9.57
C PHE A 122 12.02 -1.46 8.61
N MET A 123 12.73 -1.19 7.52
CA MET A 123 12.32 -0.22 6.51
C MET A 123 11.09 -0.72 5.73
N VAL A 124 11.06 -2.00 5.36
CA VAL A 124 9.87 -2.60 4.71
C VAL A 124 8.69 -2.71 5.68
N GLY A 125 8.93 -3.03 6.96
CA GLY A 125 7.90 -3.02 8.00
C GLY A 125 7.18 -1.67 8.12
N ARG A 126 7.94 -0.56 8.03
CA ARG A 126 7.36 0.79 7.96
C ARG A 126 6.42 0.96 6.76
N LEU A 127 6.81 0.50 5.57
CA LEU A 127 5.98 0.57 4.35
C LEU A 127 4.70 -0.26 4.47
N ILE A 128 4.78 -1.45 5.07
CA ILE A 128 3.61 -2.29 5.37
C ILE A 128 2.68 -1.55 6.33
N GLY A 129 3.21 -0.96 7.40
CA GLY A 129 2.41 -0.19 8.35
C GLY A 129 1.70 1.00 7.72
N TYR A 130 2.35 1.73 6.82
CA TYR A 130 1.70 2.81 6.07
C TYR A 130 0.57 2.33 5.18
N LYS A 131 0.77 1.22 4.47
CA LYS A 131 -0.26 0.62 3.64
C LYS A 131 -1.46 0.18 4.49
N THR A 132 -1.23 -0.38 5.67
CA THR A 132 -2.28 -0.94 6.54
C THR A 132 -3.08 0.14 7.27
N PHE A 133 -2.42 1.14 7.87
CA PHE A 133 -3.10 2.15 8.68
C PHE A 133 -3.55 3.38 7.91
N PHE A 134 -2.89 3.71 6.80
CA PHE A 134 -3.26 4.83 5.95
C PHE A 134 -3.77 4.33 4.60
N ASN A 135 -2.89 4.22 3.62
CA ASN A 135 -3.24 3.85 2.25
C ASN A 135 -1.98 3.43 1.47
N GLU A 136 -2.15 2.61 0.44
CA GLU A 136 -1.11 2.21 -0.51
C GLU A 136 -0.42 3.39 -1.20
N PHE A 137 -1.12 4.48 -1.52
CA PHE A 137 -0.53 5.63 -2.21
C PHE A 137 0.54 6.33 -1.36
N VAL A 138 0.31 6.47 -0.05
CA VAL A 138 1.30 7.03 0.88
C VAL A 138 2.52 6.12 0.99
N ALA A 139 2.30 4.81 1.08
CA ALA A 139 3.39 3.83 1.10
C ALA A 139 4.23 3.86 -0.20
N TYR A 140 3.57 3.99 -1.37
CA TYR A 140 4.26 4.05 -2.65
C TYR A 140 5.05 5.35 -2.87
N GLU A 141 4.57 6.48 -2.36
CA GLU A 141 5.29 7.75 -2.38
C GLU A 141 6.62 7.61 -1.63
N GLN A 142 6.58 7.08 -0.41
CA GLN A 142 7.76 6.83 0.43
C GLN A 142 8.71 5.81 -0.23
N LEU A 143 8.17 4.72 -0.78
CA LEU A 143 8.96 3.75 -1.54
C LEU A 143 9.64 4.39 -2.76
N SER A 144 8.97 5.32 -3.44
CA SER A 144 9.53 6.04 -4.59
C SER A 144 10.75 6.86 -4.18
N GLN A 145 10.69 7.54 -3.02
CA GLN A 145 11.82 8.28 -2.48
C GLN A 145 13.03 7.36 -2.24
N LEU A 146 12.82 6.20 -1.60
CA LEU A 146 13.88 5.21 -1.35
C LEU A 146 14.50 4.66 -2.64
N ILE A 147 13.67 4.38 -3.66
CA ILE A 147 14.16 3.94 -4.98
C ILE A 147 15.00 5.03 -5.63
N ASN A 148 14.60 6.30 -5.53
CA ASN A 148 15.34 7.42 -6.10
C ASN A 148 16.69 7.62 -5.39
N LEU A 149 16.73 7.53 -4.06
CA LEU A 149 17.97 7.56 -3.28
C LEU A 149 18.95 6.45 -3.69
N ARG A 150 18.44 5.23 -3.89
CA ARG A 150 19.26 4.11 -4.39
C ARG A 150 19.82 4.39 -5.79
N LYS A 151 19.02 4.95 -6.70
CA LYS A 151 19.46 5.29 -8.06
C LYS A 151 20.53 6.38 -8.09
N GLN A 152 20.49 7.30 -7.13
CA GLN A 152 21.50 8.35 -6.97
C GLN A 152 22.83 7.82 -6.42
N ALA A 153 22.90 6.54 -6.02
CA ALA A 153 24.11 5.87 -5.50
C ALA A 153 24.75 6.60 -4.31
N GLY A 154 23.93 7.18 -3.42
CA GLY A 154 24.38 7.77 -2.17
C GLY A 154 24.87 6.73 -1.15
N PRO A 155 25.42 7.14 0.00
CA PRO A 155 25.81 6.20 1.05
C PRO A 155 24.58 5.47 1.62
N LYS A 156 24.69 4.14 1.83
CA LYS A 156 23.60 3.30 2.38
C LYS A 156 23.19 3.72 3.80
N PHE A 157 24.13 4.23 4.59
CA PHE A 157 23.89 4.71 5.95
C PHE A 157 24.40 6.14 6.10
N VAL A 158 23.57 7.00 6.70
CA VAL A 158 23.93 8.36 7.11
C VAL A 158 23.52 8.51 8.57
N ASN A 159 24.47 8.80 9.45
CA ASN A 159 24.24 8.97 10.90
C ASN A 159 23.50 7.79 11.57
N GLY A 160 23.78 6.56 11.14
CA GLY A 160 23.11 5.35 11.65
C GLY A 160 21.73 5.06 11.03
N THR A 161 21.20 5.97 10.22
CA THR A 161 19.92 5.79 9.51
C THR A 161 20.16 5.21 8.12
N GLN A 162 19.51 4.09 7.83
CA GLN A 162 19.53 3.47 6.51
C GLN A 162 18.75 4.32 5.50
N GLN A 163 19.34 4.58 4.33
CA GLN A 163 18.80 5.50 3.31
C GLN A 163 17.98 4.79 2.23
N TYR A 164 18.30 3.53 1.93
CA TYR A 164 17.56 2.72 0.95
C TYR A 164 17.78 1.23 1.19
N MET A 165 16.88 0.41 0.62
CA MET A 165 16.94 -1.06 0.66
C MET A 165 17.89 -1.61 -0.42
N SER A 166 18.50 -2.76 -0.14
CA SER A 166 19.51 -3.41 -0.97
C SER A 166 19.00 -3.95 -2.30
#